data_AF-A0A2W6ES55-F1
#
_entry.id   AF-A0A2W6ES55-F1
#
_cell.length_a   1.000
_cell.length_b   1.000
_cell.length_c   1.000
_cell.angle_alpha   90.00
_cell.angle_beta   90.00
_cell.angle_gamma   90.00
#
_symmetry.space_group_name_H-M   'P 1'
#
loop_
_entity.id
_entity.type
_entity.pdbx_description
1 polymer ?
#
loop_
_entity_poly.entity_id
_entity_poly.type
_entity_poly.pdbx_seq_one_letter_code
_entity_poly.pdbx_strand_id
1 'polypeptide(L)'
;GELEITDVNTHYLRQGRATLIDLGRGFAWLDTGTHESLLEAGQFVQVLEHRQGVRIACLEEIALRMGYIDADACYALGQSLAKSGYGQYVMDIARTIR
;
A
#
# COMPACT_ATOMS: atom_id res chain seq x y z
N GLY A 1 -10.95 -30.04 -6.14
CA GLY A 1 -10.18 -29.63 -7.32
C GLY A 1 -10.39 -28.16 -7.47
N GLU A 2 -9.32 -27.38 -7.45
CA GLU A 2 -9.37 -25.92 -7.50
C GLU A 2 -8.99 -25.44 -8.91
N LEU A 3 -9.40 -24.22 -9.25
CA LEU A 3 -8.97 -23.55 -10.47
C LEU A 3 -7.80 -22.63 -10.12
N GLU A 4 -6.59 -23.11 -10.38
CA GLU A 4 -5.35 -22.49 -9.89
C GLU A 4 -4.93 -21.30 -10.75
N ILE A 5 -4.46 -20.21 -10.11
CA ILE A 5 -3.85 -19.08 -10.83
C ILE A 5 -2.63 -19.52 -11.66
N THR A 6 -1.95 -20.59 -11.23
CA THR A 6 -0.82 -21.22 -11.93
C THR A 6 -1.19 -21.72 -13.32
N ASP A 7 -2.43 -22.19 -13.52
CA ASP A 7 -2.89 -22.64 -14.84
C ASP A 7 -3.01 -21.46 -15.82
N VAL A 8 -3.53 -20.33 -15.33
CA VAL A 8 -3.58 -19.08 -16.10
C VAL A 8 -2.16 -18.62 -16.45
N ASN A 9 -1.26 -18.57 -15.47
CA ASN A 9 0.13 -18.16 -15.68
C ASN A 9 0.84 -19.07 -16.72
N THR A 10 0.63 -20.38 -16.63
CA THR A 10 1.20 -21.36 -17.57
C THR A 10 0.68 -21.17 -18.99
N HIS A 11 -0.59 -20.80 -19.14
CA HIS A 11 -1.17 -20.49 -20.46
C HIS A 11 -0.48 -19.28 -21.10
N TYR A 12 -0.29 -18.18 -20.37
CA TYR A 12 0.43 -16.99 -20.86
C TYR A 12 1.91 -17.29 -21.14
N LEU A 13 2.54 -18.13 -20.33
CA LEU A 13 3.92 -18.57 -20.55
C LEU A 13 4.05 -19.35 -21.87
N ARG A 14 3.15 -20.29 -22.15
CA ARG A 14 3.12 -21.06 -23.41
C ARG A 14 2.90 -20.19 -24.64
N GLN A 15 2.19 -19.06 -24.49
CA GLN A 15 2.00 -18.08 -25.56
C GLN A 15 3.18 -17.10 -25.72
N GLY A 16 4.23 -17.18 -24.89
CA GLY A 16 5.32 -16.21 -24.89
C GLY A 16 4.88 -14.80 -24.44
N ARG A 17 3.77 -14.70 -23.71
CA ARG A 17 3.16 -13.45 -23.24
C ARG A 17 3.37 -13.18 -21.75
N ALA A 18 4.08 -14.06 -21.06
CA ALA A 18 4.46 -13.87 -19.66
C ALA A 18 5.78 -13.11 -19.56
N THR A 19 5.86 -12.17 -18.63
CA THR A 19 7.09 -11.44 -18.30
C THR A 19 7.36 -11.57 -16.80
N LEU A 20 8.57 -11.98 -16.45
CA LEU A 20 9.02 -12.02 -15.06
C LEU A 20 9.51 -10.63 -14.64
N ILE A 21 9.12 -10.18 -13.45
CA ILE A 21 9.61 -8.95 -12.82
C ILE A 21 10.33 -9.34 -11.54
N ASP A 22 11.63 -9.08 -11.49
CA ASP A 22 12.45 -9.39 -10.31
C ASP A 22 12.31 -8.32 -9.24
N LEU A 23 11.82 -8.71 -8.07
CA LEU A 23 11.82 -7.87 -6.87
C LEU A 23 13.16 -8.04 -6.14
N GLY A 24 14.14 -7.23 -6.55
CA GLY A 24 15.51 -7.30 -6.04
C GLY A 24 15.67 -6.79 -4.61
N ARG A 25 16.94 -6.60 -4.20
CA ARG A 25 17.27 -6.07 -2.87
C ARG A 25 16.64 -4.70 -2.66
N GLY A 26 16.03 -4.49 -1.49
CA GLY A 26 15.34 -3.26 -1.12
C GLY A 26 13.82 -3.35 -1.16
N PHE A 27 13.27 -4.41 -1.79
CA PHE A 27 11.87 -4.76 -1.67
C PHE A 27 11.62 -5.59 -0.41
N ALA A 28 10.45 -5.40 0.19
CA ALA A 28 9.93 -6.24 1.27
C ALA A 28 8.65 -6.92 0.78
N TRP A 29 8.61 -8.25 0.86
CA TRP A 29 7.40 -9.05 0.66
C TRP A 29 7.10 -9.73 1.99
N LEU A 30 6.06 -9.24 2.67
CA LEU A 30 5.71 -9.65 4.02
C LEU A 30 4.73 -10.83 3.96
N ASP A 31 5.02 -11.87 4.73
CA ASP A 31 4.08 -12.98 4.93
C ASP A 31 3.10 -12.64 6.06
N THR A 32 1.83 -12.99 5.85
CA THR A 32 0.76 -12.83 6.85
C THR A 32 -0.03 -14.14 7.04
N GLY A 33 0.53 -15.27 6.61
CA GLY A 33 -0.09 -16.59 6.67
C GLY A 33 -0.04 -17.26 8.04
N THR A 34 0.79 -16.77 8.98
CA THR A 34 0.90 -17.28 10.35
C THR A 34 0.79 -16.16 11.38
N HIS A 35 0.51 -16.51 12.64
CA HIS A 35 0.47 -15.53 13.72
C HIS A 35 1.81 -14.81 13.93
N GLU A 36 2.92 -15.55 13.79
CA GLU A 36 4.27 -15.01 13.93
C GLU A 36 4.60 -14.07 12.77
N SER A 37 4.40 -14.52 11.52
CA SER A 37 4.68 -13.70 10.34
C SER A 37 3.80 -12.45 10.25
N LEU A 38 2.52 -12.55 10.66
CA LEU A 38 1.64 -11.37 10.76
C LEU A 38 2.15 -10.35 11.79
N LEU A 39 2.66 -10.80 12.95
CA LEU A 39 3.22 -9.90 13.95
C LEU A 39 4.47 -9.20 13.42
N GLU A 40 5.36 -9.94 12.76
CA GLU A 40 6.57 -9.39 12.12
C GLU A 40 6.21 -8.35 11.04
N ALA A 41 5.20 -8.64 10.21
CA ALA A 41 4.71 -7.72 9.19
C ALA A 41 4.19 -6.40 9.81
N GLY A 42 3.42 -6.50 10.90
CA GLY A 42 2.92 -5.34 11.64
C GLY A 42 4.05 -4.49 12.24
N GLN A 43 5.05 -5.14 12.83
CA GLN A 43 6.23 -4.46 13.37
C GLN A 43 7.04 -3.78 12.26
N PHE A 44 7.21 -4.42 11.11
CA PHE A 44 7.90 -3.85 9.96
C PHE A 44 7.23 -2.55 9.49
N VAL A 45 5.91 -2.55 9.29
CA VAL A 45 5.14 -1.37 8.91
C VAL A 45 5.28 -0.28 9.97
N GLN A 46 5.07 -0.62 11.24
CA GLN A 46 5.17 0.34 12.35
C GLN A 46 6.54 1.06 12.38
N VAL A 47 7.63 0.30 12.25
CA VAL A 47 9.00 0.85 12.28
C VAL A 47 9.24 1.79 11.11
N LEU A 48 8.80 1.44 9.90
CA LEU A 48 8.96 2.30 8.73
C LEU A 48 8.19 3.61 8.89
N GLU A 49 6.93 3.54 9.30
CA GLU A 49 6.10 4.74 9.45
C GLU A 49 6.66 5.70 10.51
N HIS A 50 7.12 5.18 11.65
CA HIS A 50 7.68 6.00 12.72
C HIS A 50 9.02 6.64 12.34
N ARG A 51 9.86 5.95 11.57
CA ARG A 51 11.21 6.45 11.22
C ARG A 51 11.21 7.39 10.02
N GLN A 52 10.35 7.15 9.04
CA GLN A 52 10.36 7.88 7.77
C GLN A 52 9.24 8.92 7.67
N GLY A 53 8.29 8.94 8.61
CA GLY A 53 7.19 9.91 8.61
C GLY A 53 6.21 9.74 7.45
N VAL A 54 6.25 8.59 6.77
CA VAL A 54 5.32 8.21 5.70
C VAL A 54 4.29 7.22 6.23
N ARG A 55 3.18 7.06 5.52
CA ARG A 55 2.23 5.96 5.76
C ARG A 55 2.28 4.95 4.63
N ILE A 56 2.32 3.66 4.98
CA ILE A 56 2.28 2.60 3.97
C ILE A 56 0.81 2.36 3.60
N ALA A 57 0.52 2.39 2.30
CA ALA A 57 -0.82 2.16 1.77
C ALA A 57 -1.92 3.12 2.29
N CYS A 58 -1.58 4.40 2.53
CA CYS A 58 -2.59 5.45 2.75
C CYS A 58 -3.37 5.71 1.46
N LEU A 59 -4.63 5.29 1.40
CA LEU A 59 -5.43 5.32 0.18
C LEU A 59 -5.79 6.75 -0.24
N GLU A 60 -6.01 7.64 0.72
CA GLU A 60 -6.32 9.05 0.46
C GLU A 60 -5.13 9.78 -0.18
N GLU A 61 -3.91 9.54 0.32
CA GLU A 61 -2.69 10.07 -0.28
C GLU A 61 -2.50 9.53 -1.70
N ILE A 62 -2.65 8.21 -1.90
CA ILE A 62 -2.52 7.59 -3.22
C ILE A 62 -3.56 8.18 -4.18
N ALA A 63 -4.82 8.29 -3.76
CA ALA A 63 -5.89 8.83 -4.57
C ALA A 63 -5.64 10.30 -4.95
N LEU A 64 -5.14 11.12 -4.01
CA LEU A 64 -4.76 12.51 -4.27
C LEU A 64 -3.62 12.59 -5.30
N ARG A 65 -2.54 11.82 -5.10
CA ARG A 65 -1.37 11.81 -6.00
C ARG A 65 -1.72 11.31 -7.41
N MET A 66 -2.67 10.38 -7.50
CA MET A 66 -3.18 9.87 -8.77
C MET A 66 -4.22 10.78 -9.44
N GLY A 67 -4.66 11.86 -8.76
CA GLY A 67 -5.67 12.79 -9.26
C GLY A 67 -7.10 12.23 -9.25
N TYR A 68 -7.38 11.20 -8.46
CA TYR A 68 -8.73 10.64 -8.29
C TYR A 68 -9.61 11.48 -7.38
N ILE A 69 -8.98 12.21 -6.45
CA ILE A 69 -9.61 13.20 -5.58
C ILE A 69 -8.76 14.46 -5.57
N ASP A 70 -9.38 15.61 -5.30
CA ASP A 70 -8.66 16.85 -5.08
C ASP A 70 -8.22 17.01 -3.61
N ALA A 71 -7.45 18.06 -3.36
CA ALA A 71 -6.93 18.39 -2.03
C ALA A 71 -8.04 18.65 -1.01
N ASP A 72 -9.15 19.26 -1.42
CA ASP A 72 -10.27 19.58 -0.52
C ASP A 72 -11.00 18.30 -0.09
N ALA A 73 -11.25 17.38 -1.02
CA ALA A 73 -11.81 16.06 -0.73
C ALA A 73 -10.89 15.23 0.17
N CYS A 74 -9.58 15.23 -0.12
CA CYS A 74 -8.59 14.56 0.73
C CYS A 74 -8.57 15.12 2.16
N TYR A 75 -8.59 16.45 2.29
CA TYR A 75 -8.64 17.12 3.58
C TYR A 75 -9.92 16.79 4.36
N ALA A 76 -11.07 16.76 3.70
CA ALA A 76 -12.35 16.40 4.32
C ALA A 76 -12.35 14.97 4.88
N LEU A 77 -11.74 14.01 4.15
CA LEU A 77 -11.55 12.64 4.64
C LEU A 77 -10.68 12.62 5.89
N GLY A 78 -9.53 13.30 5.87
CA GLY A 78 -8.67 13.42 7.05
C GLY A 78 -9.37 14.08 8.25
N GLN A 79 -10.21 15.10 8.01
CA GLN A 79 -10.97 15.79 9.04
C GLN A 79 -11.95 14.86 9.76
N SER A 80 -12.59 13.93 9.06
CA SER A 80 -13.48 12.93 9.68
C SER A 80 -12.78 12.05 10.72
N LEU A 81 -11.45 11.93 10.60
CA LEU A 81 -10.57 11.15 11.47
C LEU A 81 -9.60 12.04 12.27
N ALA A 82 -9.87 13.34 12.42
CA ALA A 82 -8.94 14.34 12.96
C ALA A 82 -8.43 14.04 14.39
N LYS A 83 -9.14 13.19 15.15
CA LYS A 83 -8.72 12.75 16.49
C LYS A 83 -7.60 11.69 16.47
N SER A 84 -7.24 11.17 15.29
CA SER A 84 -6.23 10.14 15.11
C SER A 84 -4.97 10.70 14.43
N GLY A 85 -3.82 10.07 14.69
CA GLY A 85 -2.59 10.38 13.97
C GLY A 85 -2.67 10.10 12.46
N TYR A 86 -3.61 9.25 12.03
CA TYR A 86 -3.89 9.01 10.62
C TYR A 86 -4.61 10.20 9.98
N GLY A 87 -5.70 10.69 10.59
CA GLY A 87 -6.45 11.83 10.07
C GLY A 87 -5.61 13.11 10.02
N GLN A 88 -4.74 13.34 11.01
CA GLN A 88 -3.78 14.45 10.97
C GLN A 88 -2.81 14.33 9.80
N TYR A 89 -2.25 13.13 9.58
CA TYR A 89 -1.38 12.87 8.43
C TYR A 89 -2.09 13.15 7.08
N VAL A 90 -3.31 12.66 6.90
CA VAL A 90 -4.09 12.87 5.67
C VAL A 90 -4.34 14.36 5.42
N MET A 91 -4.71 15.11 6.47
CA MET A 91 -4.90 16.56 6.37
C MET A 91 -3.60 17.31 6.02
N ASP A 92 -2.46 16.88 6.54
CA ASP A 92 -1.16 17.49 6.23
C ASP A 92 -0.71 17.20 4.80
N ILE A 93 -0.93 15.98 4.32
CA ILE A 93 -0.68 15.59 2.92
C ILE A 93 -1.52 16.44 1.97
N ALA A 94 -2.82 16.59 2.24
CA ALA A 94 -3.73 17.41 1.43
C ALA A 94 -3.28 18.87 1.29
N ARG A 95 -2.61 19.42 2.30
CA ARG A 95 -2.09 20.80 2.28
C ARG A 95 -0.75 20.93 1.54
N THR A 96 0.06 19.86 1.55
CA THR A 96 1.43 19.87 1.05
C THR A 96 1.50 19.56 -0.44
N ILE A 97 0.63 18.67 -0.92
CA ILE A 97 0.54 18.30 -2.34
C ILE A 97 -0.46 19.24 -3.01
N ARG A 98 0.03 20.25 -3.73
CA ARG A 98 -0.75 21.07 -4.67
C ARG A 98 -0.32 20.82 -6.09
#